data_AF-A0A0D2TUN1-F1
#
_entry.id   AF-A0A0D2TUN1-F1
#
_cell.length_a   1.000
_cell.length_b   1.000
_cell.length_c   1.000
_cell.angle_alpha   90.00
_cell.angle_beta   90.00
_cell.angle_gamma   90.00
#
_symmetry.space_group_name_H-M   'P 1'
#
loop_
_entity.id
_entity.type
_entity.pdbx_description
1 polymer ?
#
loop_
_entity_poly.entity_id
_entity_poly.type
_entity_poly.pdbx_seq_one_letter_code
_entity_poly.pdbx_strand_id
1 'polypeptide(L)'
;MDCSTTAQCIEIKKAVSGALELSKITGSHAYERYTGPQIRKIFETQQETYEDTERISLVSSFMACLFLGAYACIDTTDGVGMNLMDIKQRAWSKAAVEATTPGLEEKLGKLAPAHAVTGSIASYFVERYKINKNCLVVQ
;
A
#
# COMPACT_ATOMS: atom_id res chain seq x y z
N MET A 1 8.60 14.73 8.03
CA MET A 1 7.46 13.85 7.70
C MET A 1 6.42 14.69 6.97
N ASP A 2 5.78 14.15 5.93
CA ASP A 2 4.82 14.89 5.09
C ASP A 2 3.49 15.14 5.83
N CYS A 3 2.97 16.36 5.72
CA CYS A 3 1.67 16.79 6.26
C CYS A 3 0.87 17.64 5.26
N SER A 4 1.09 17.44 3.96
CA SER A 4 0.65 18.34 2.90
C SER A 4 -0.67 17.95 2.21
N THR A 5 -1.39 16.97 2.76
CA THR A 5 -2.55 16.31 2.14
C THR A 5 -3.86 16.52 2.90
N THR A 6 -3.98 17.61 3.67
CA THR A 6 -5.19 17.90 4.45
C THR A 6 -6.45 17.97 3.57
N ALA A 7 -6.34 18.52 2.36
CA ALA A 7 -7.44 18.57 1.39
C ALA A 7 -7.90 17.15 1.00
N GLN A 8 -6.96 16.28 0.61
CA GLN A 8 -7.26 14.90 0.23
C GLN A 8 -7.83 14.09 1.40
N CYS A 9 -7.36 14.33 2.63
CA CYS A 9 -7.96 13.73 3.83
C CYS A 9 -9.44 14.10 3.97
N ILE A 10 -9.80 15.37 3.77
CA ILE A 10 -11.18 15.84 3.84
C ILE A 10 -12.04 15.18 2.76
N GLU A 11 -11.52 15.10 1.54
CA GLU A 11 -12.24 14.54 0.40
C GLU A 11 -12.46 13.03 0.51
N ILE A 12 -11.44 12.27 0.94
CA ILE A 12 -11.57 10.84 1.22
C ILE A 12 -12.62 10.62 2.30
N LYS A 13 -12.56 11.36 3.42
CA LYS A 13 -13.57 11.28 4.49
C LYS A 13 -14.96 11.56 3.94
N LYS A 14 -15.15 12.60 3.11
CA LYS A 14 -16.44 12.94 2.52
C LYS A 14 -16.96 11.81 1.62
N ALA A 15 -16.10 11.21 0.81
CA ALA A 15 -16.46 10.13 -0.10
C ALA A 15 -16.91 8.85 0.62
N VAL A 16 -16.36 8.55 1.80
CA VAL A 16 -16.76 7.37 2.60
C VAL A 16 -17.80 7.67 3.69
N SER A 17 -18.61 8.72 3.54
CA SER A 17 -19.66 9.10 4.51
C SER A 17 -19.14 9.59 5.88
N GLY A 18 -17.90 10.05 5.95
CA GLY A 18 -17.34 10.78 7.08
C GLY A 18 -16.18 10.09 7.79
N ALA A 19 -15.58 10.82 8.74
CA ALA A 19 -14.39 10.39 9.48
C ALA A 19 -14.63 9.14 10.35
N LEU A 20 -15.82 9.00 10.91
CA LEU A 20 -16.18 7.86 11.76
C LEU A 20 -16.33 6.59 10.93
N GLU A 21 -16.95 6.68 9.75
CA GLU A 21 -17.14 5.53 8.88
C GLU A 21 -15.81 5.04 8.31
N LEU A 22 -14.95 5.97 7.88
CA LEU A 22 -13.56 5.64 7.50
C LEU A 22 -12.81 4.89 8.61
N SER A 23 -12.99 5.33 9.86
CA SER A 23 -12.33 4.72 11.02
C SER A 23 -12.88 3.34 11.35
N LYS A 24 -14.19 3.11 11.20
CA LYS A 24 -14.78 1.76 11.35
C LYS A 24 -14.23 0.76 10.34
N ILE A 25 -13.99 1.22 9.11
CA ILE A 25 -13.46 0.40 8.02
C ILE A 25 -11.96 0.18 8.22
N THR A 26 -11.19 1.26 8.38
CA THR A 26 -9.72 1.25 8.26
C THR A 26 -8.98 1.29 9.60
N GLY A 27 -9.70 1.36 10.71
CA GLY A 27 -9.12 1.45 12.06
C GLY A 27 -8.61 2.85 12.44
N SER A 28 -8.72 3.84 11.54
CA SER A 28 -8.18 5.17 11.77
C SER A 28 -8.93 6.25 10.98
N HIS A 29 -8.82 7.50 11.44
CA HIS A 29 -9.20 8.65 10.62
C HIS A 29 -8.20 8.86 9.48
N ALA A 30 -8.57 9.67 8.48
CA ALA A 30 -7.62 10.13 7.49
C ALA A 30 -6.60 11.07 8.14
N TYR A 31 -5.32 10.70 8.06
CA TYR A 31 -4.19 11.51 8.48
C TYR A 31 -3.29 11.80 7.29
N GLU A 32 -2.66 12.96 7.25
CA GLU A 32 -1.95 13.44 6.07
C GLU A 32 -0.82 12.49 5.63
N ARG A 33 -0.15 11.87 6.60
CA ARG A 33 0.95 10.92 6.32
C ARG A 33 0.48 9.56 5.78
N TYR A 34 -0.81 9.24 5.85
CA TYR A 34 -1.30 7.92 5.42
C TYR A 34 -1.24 7.82 3.91
N THR A 35 -1.04 6.60 3.42
CA THR A 35 -0.70 6.39 2.01
C THR A 35 -1.84 6.77 1.06
N GLY A 36 -3.10 6.53 1.42
CA GLY A 36 -4.26 6.92 0.62
C GLY A 36 -4.26 8.41 0.25
N PRO A 37 -4.26 9.34 1.22
CA PRO A 37 -4.14 10.78 0.95
C PRO A 37 -2.93 11.17 0.08
N GLN A 38 -1.78 10.51 0.26
CA GLN A 38 -0.58 10.76 -0.54
C GLN A 38 -0.75 10.31 -2.00
N ILE A 39 -1.32 9.13 -2.22
CA ILE A 39 -1.65 8.60 -3.56
C ILE A 39 -2.64 9.55 -4.26
N ARG A 40 -3.69 9.97 -3.56
CA ARG A 40 -4.70 10.88 -4.11
C ARG A 40 -4.08 12.21 -4.55
N LYS A 41 -3.16 12.77 -3.77
CA LYS A 41 -2.44 13.99 -4.15
C LYS A 41 -1.59 13.80 -5.40
N ILE A 42 -0.91 12.65 -5.55
CA ILE A 42 -0.12 12.34 -6.75
C ILE A 42 -1.05 12.22 -7.96
N PHE A 43 -2.18 11.55 -7.83
CA PHE A 43 -3.20 11.49 -8.88
C PHE A 43 -3.68 12.89 -9.28
N GLU A 44 -4.03 13.75 -8.33
CA GLU A 44 -4.57 15.09 -8.62
C GLU A 44 -3.53 16.07 -9.19
N THR A 45 -2.25 15.95 -8.81
CA THR A 45 -1.23 16.95 -9.14
C THR A 45 -0.18 16.48 -10.15
N GLN A 46 -0.05 15.17 -10.35
CA GLN A 46 0.95 14.51 -11.20
C GLN A 46 0.31 13.33 -11.97
N GLN A 47 -0.78 13.63 -12.68
CA GLN A 47 -1.60 12.64 -13.39
C GLN A 47 -0.79 11.73 -14.33
N GLU A 48 0.10 12.30 -15.14
CA GLU A 48 0.95 11.54 -16.08
C GLU A 48 1.81 10.50 -15.35
N THR A 49 2.46 10.90 -14.24
CA THR A 49 3.24 9.99 -13.40
C THR A 49 2.38 8.89 -12.80
N TYR A 50 1.17 9.23 -12.34
CA TYR A 50 0.25 8.24 -11.80
C TYR A 50 -0.23 7.23 -12.86
N GLU A 51 -0.51 7.70 -14.08
CA GLU A 51 -0.91 6.87 -15.21
C GLU A 51 0.20 5.90 -15.62
N ASP A 52 1.46 6.37 -15.69
CA ASP A 52 2.65 5.56 -15.99
C ASP A 52 3.08 4.63 -14.82
N THR A 53 2.45 4.73 -13.65
CA THR A 53 2.76 3.88 -12.50
C THR A 53 2.08 2.52 -12.60
N GLU A 54 2.82 1.44 -12.83
CA GLU A 54 2.25 0.08 -12.81
C GLU A 54 2.06 -0.51 -11.40
N ARG A 55 2.84 -0.05 -10.41
CA ARG A 55 2.85 -0.61 -9.05
C ARG A 55 3.07 0.46 -7.99
N ILE A 56 2.30 0.40 -6.91
CA ILE A 56 2.49 1.22 -5.70
C ILE A 56 2.84 0.29 -4.54
N SER A 57 3.95 0.58 -3.87
CA SER A 57 4.45 -0.18 -2.72
C SER A 57 4.61 0.74 -1.51
N LEU A 58 4.44 0.17 -0.32
CA LEU A 58 4.98 0.79 0.90
C LEU A 58 6.49 0.60 0.93
N VAL A 59 7.19 1.36 1.76
CA VAL A 59 8.65 1.20 1.90
C VAL A 59 9.02 -0.23 2.29
N SER A 60 8.26 -0.86 3.18
CA SER A 60 8.42 -2.26 3.58
C SER A 60 8.27 -3.23 2.42
N SER A 61 7.15 -3.19 1.70
CA SER A 61 6.91 -4.07 0.56
C SER A 61 7.89 -3.80 -0.58
N PHE A 62 8.30 -2.54 -0.79
CA PHE A 62 9.34 -2.18 -1.76
C PHE A 62 10.69 -2.83 -1.42
N MET A 63 11.12 -2.78 -0.16
CA MET A 63 12.34 -3.47 0.28
C MET A 63 12.23 -4.98 0.07
N ALA A 64 11.06 -5.58 0.34
CA ALA A 64 10.81 -6.99 0.06
C ALA A 64 10.89 -7.29 -1.45
N CYS A 65 10.39 -6.40 -2.32
CA CYS A 65 10.50 -6.55 -3.77
C CYS A 65 11.96 -6.66 -4.22
N LEU A 66 12.84 -5.84 -3.65
CA LEU A 66 14.27 -5.84 -3.99
C LEU A 66 14.91 -7.19 -3.67
N PHE A 67 14.65 -7.74 -2.48
CA PHE A 67 15.19 -9.05 -2.08
C PHE A 67 14.58 -10.21 -2.86
N LEU A 68 13.30 -10.10 -3.22
CA LEU A 68 12.60 -11.11 -4.01
C LEU A 68 12.99 -11.07 -5.50
N GLY A 69 13.33 -9.90 -6.03
CA GLY A 69 13.51 -9.67 -7.47
C GLY A 69 12.18 -9.66 -8.25
N ALA A 70 11.06 -9.44 -7.55
CA ALA A 70 9.71 -9.38 -8.11
C ALA A 70 8.79 -8.57 -7.20
N TYR A 71 7.53 -8.30 -7.59
CA TYR A 71 6.59 -7.58 -6.74
C TYR A 71 6.12 -8.39 -5.53
N ALA A 72 6.53 -7.95 -4.34
CA ALA A 72 5.98 -8.38 -3.07
C ALA A 72 4.58 -7.78 -2.84
N CYS A 73 3.84 -8.41 -1.93
CA CYS A 73 2.54 -7.91 -1.50
C CYS A 73 2.74 -6.85 -0.42
N ILE A 74 1.72 -6.06 -0.16
CA ILE A 74 1.65 -5.28 1.08
C ILE A 74 1.11 -6.22 2.15
N ASP A 75 1.75 -6.25 3.31
CA ASP A 75 1.27 -7.08 4.42
C ASP A 75 0.07 -6.42 5.11
N THR A 76 -0.76 -7.22 5.78
CA THR A 76 -1.95 -6.70 6.45
C THR A 76 -1.64 -5.74 7.59
N THR A 77 -0.46 -5.78 8.21
CA THR A 77 -0.09 -4.88 9.31
C THR A 77 0.20 -3.49 8.78
N ASP A 78 1.07 -3.37 7.78
CA ASP A 78 1.37 -2.07 7.18
C ASP A 78 0.19 -1.54 6.34
N GLY A 79 -0.63 -2.44 5.77
CA GLY A 79 -1.87 -2.09 5.07
C GLY A 79 -2.88 -1.28 5.91
N VAL A 80 -2.88 -1.45 7.25
CA VAL A 80 -3.71 -0.63 8.16
C VAL A 80 -3.32 0.86 8.07
N GLY A 81 -2.04 1.16 7.86
CA GLY A 81 -1.50 2.52 7.81
C GLY A 81 -1.83 3.31 6.55
N MET A 82 -2.72 2.80 5.70
CA MET A 82 -2.97 3.39 4.38
C MET A 82 -4.31 4.13 4.25
N ASN A 83 -5.25 3.94 5.19
CA ASN A 83 -6.68 4.29 5.01
C ASN A 83 -7.34 3.59 3.80
N LEU A 84 -6.89 2.39 3.45
CA LEU A 84 -7.41 1.64 2.28
C LEU A 84 -7.94 0.25 2.64
N MET A 85 -7.37 -0.41 3.66
CA MET A 85 -7.73 -1.77 4.04
C MET A 85 -8.95 -1.78 4.98
N ASP A 86 -9.90 -2.70 4.75
CA ASP A 86 -10.88 -3.10 5.76
C ASP A 86 -10.20 -4.01 6.80
N ILE A 87 -10.09 -3.53 8.05
CA ILE A 87 -9.35 -4.24 9.09
C ILE A 87 -10.03 -5.53 9.57
N LYS A 88 -11.35 -5.66 9.38
CA LYS A 88 -12.11 -6.85 9.77
C LYS A 88 -11.97 -7.93 8.71
N GLN A 89 -12.08 -7.54 7.43
CA GLN A 89 -11.97 -8.46 6.30
C GLN A 89 -10.52 -8.77 5.92
N ARG A 90 -9.56 -7.94 6.37
CA ARG A 90 -8.13 -8.01 5.97
C ARG A 90 -7.95 -8.00 4.45
N ALA A 91 -8.78 -7.19 3.80
CA ALA A 91 -8.84 -7.01 2.36
C ALA A 91 -8.95 -5.52 2.05
N TRP A 92 -8.68 -5.12 0.80
CA TRP A 92 -8.91 -3.74 0.40
C TRP A 92 -10.40 -3.40 0.51
N SER A 93 -10.69 -2.25 1.13
CA SER A 93 -12.05 -1.72 1.15
C SER A 93 -12.33 -1.03 -0.16
N LYS A 94 -13.22 -1.59 -0.97
CA LYS A 94 -13.66 -0.98 -2.24
C LYS A 94 -14.03 0.49 -2.06
N ALA A 95 -14.79 0.82 -1.01
CA ALA A 95 -15.19 2.20 -0.72
C ALA A 95 -14.00 3.12 -0.45
N ALA A 96 -13.00 2.67 0.33
CA ALA A 96 -11.83 3.49 0.67
C ALA A 96 -10.85 3.62 -0.51
N VAL A 97 -10.71 2.56 -1.30
CA VAL A 97 -9.89 2.53 -2.52
C VAL A 97 -10.48 3.46 -3.59
N GLU A 98 -11.78 3.32 -3.90
CA GLU A 98 -12.47 4.18 -4.87
C GLU A 98 -12.55 5.64 -4.40
N ALA A 99 -12.65 5.88 -3.09
CA ALA A 99 -12.54 7.21 -2.50
C ALA A 99 -11.14 7.83 -2.65
N THR A 100 -10.10 7.03 -2.94
CA THR A 100 -8.74 7.52 -3.12
C THR A 100 -8.50 7.87 -4.58
N THR A 101 -8.52 6.87 -5.47
CA THR A 101 -8.43 7.05 -6.92
C THR A 101 -9.09 5.87 -7.66
N PRO A 102 -9.62 6.08 -8.88
CA PRO A 102 -10.17 4.99 -9.68
C PRO A 102 -9.11 3.94 -10.04
N GLY A 103 -9.45 2.65 -10.01
CA GLY A 103 -8.57 1.56 -10.45
C GLY A 103 -7.35 1.29 -9.56
N LEU A 104 -7.27 1.91 -8.38
CA LEU A 104 -6.09 1.84 -7.51
C LEU A 104 -5.71 0.41 -7.07
N GLU A 105 -6.68 -0.48 -6.90
CA GLU A 105 -6.43 -1.86 -6.46
C GLU A 105 -5.48 -2.62 -7.39
N GLU A 106 -5.52 -2.36 -8.70
CA GLU A 106 -4.62 -2.99 -9.68
C GLU A 106 -3.15 -2.62 -9.42
N LYS A 107 -2.91 -1.35 -9.06
CA LYS A 107 -1.56 -0.84 -8.74
C LYS A 107 -1.07 -1.32 -7.37
N LEU A 108 -1.96 -1.61 -6.42
CA LEU A 108 -1.62 -2.16 -5.09
C LEU A 108 -1.37 -3.67 -5.12
N GLY A 109 -2.12 -4.40 -5.94
CA GLY A 109 -2.19 -5.85 -5.93
C GLY A 109 -2.80 -6.43 -4.66
N LYS A 110 -2.53 -7.71 -4.40
CA LYS A 110 -3.12 -8.42 -3.26
C LYS A 110 -2.40 -8.08 -1.95
N LEU A 111 -3.16 -8.15 -0.86
CA LEU A 111 -2.63 -8.17 0.50
C LEU A 111 -2.13 -9.58 0.86
N ALA A 112 -1.15 -9.64 1.76
CA ALA A 112 -0.66 -10.88 2.34
C ALA A 112 -0.63 -10.81 3.88
N PRO A 113 -0.69 -11.95 4.59
CA PRO A 113 -0.42 -11.98 6.03
C PRO A 113 1.00 -11.50 6.37
N ALA A 114 1.18 -10.85 7.51
CA ALA A 114 2.44 -10.29 8.04
C ALA A 114 3.56 -11.28 8.42
N HIS A 115 3.37 -12.55 8.08
CA HIS A 115 4.35 -13.62 8.32
C HIS A 115 4.38 -14.58 7.13
N ALA A 116 3.94 -14.10 5.97
CA ALA A 116 3.88 -14.89 4.77
C ALA A 116 5.28 -14.97 4.16
N VAL A 117 5.65 -16.17 3.72
CA VAL A 117 6.83 -16.32 2.87
C VAL A 117 6.45 -15.81 1.48
N THR A 118 7.02 -14.67 1.09
CA THR A 118 6.82 -14.07 -0.23
C THR A 118 7.52 -14.88 -1.32
N GLY A 119 8.66 -15.49 -0.98
CA GLY A 119 9.42 -16.34 -1.87
C GLY A 119 10.85 -16.54 -1.39
N SER A 120 11.66 -17.17 -2.24
CA SER A 120 13.11 -17.27 -2.02
C SER A 120 13.81 -16.00 -2.48
N ILE A 121 14.98 -15.73 -1.89
CA ILE A 121 15.81 -14.59 -2.28
C ILE A 121 16.20 -14.64 -3.77
N ALA A 122 16.25 -13.48 -4.41
CA ALA A 122 16.62 -13.34 -5.81
C ALA A 122 18.02 -13.89 -6.09
N SER A 123 18.20 -14.48 -7.28
CA SER A 123 19.50 -15.01 -7.73
C SER A 123 20.61 -13.97 -7.69
N TYR A 124 20.29 -12.69 -7.90
CA TYR A 124 21.21 -11.57 -7.75
C TYR A 124 21.99 -11.63 -6.42
N PHE A 125 21.31 -11.87 -5.30
CA PHE A 125 21.98 -11.91 -3.98
C PHE A 125 22.74 -13.22 -3.75
N VAL A 126 22.26 -14.32 -4.33
CA VAL A 126 22.96 -15.61 -4.29
C VAL A 126 24.29 -15.50 -5.06
N GLU A 127 24.27 -14.95 -6.26
CA GLU A 127 25.43 -14.86 -7.13
C GLU A 127 26.45 -13.84 -6.63
N ARG A 128 25.97 -12.66 -6.23
CA ARG A 128 26.82 -11.52 -5.83
C ARG A 128 27.33 -11.63 -4.39
N TYR A 129 26.45 -11.99 -3.46
CA TYR A 129 26.75 -11.96 -2.02
C TYR A 129 26.84 -13.35 -1.38
N LYS A 130 26.65 -14.43 -2.18
CA LYS A 130 26.73 -15.82 -1.72
C LYS A 130 25.71 -16.14 -0.61
N ILE A 131 24.57 -15.44 -0.59
CA ILE A 131 23.46 -15.80 0.28
C ILE A 131 22.94 -17.20 -0.11
N ASN A 132 22.54 -18.00 0.88
CA ASN A 132 21.96 -19.31 0.63
C ASN A 132 20.73 -19.18 -0.29
N LYS A 133 20.69 -19.93 -1.39
CA LYS A 133 19.58 -19.94 -2.35
C LYS A 133 18.22 -20.33 -1.74
N ASN A 134 18.23 -20.97 -0.58
CA ASN A 134 17.03 -21.35 0.17
C ASN A 134 16.65 -20.29 1.23
N CYS A 135 17.33 -19.13 1.26
CA CYS A 135 16.95 -18.03 2.14
C CYS A 135 15.58 -17.50 1.73
N LEU A 136 14.66 -17.48 2.69
CA LEU A 136 13.29 -17.04 2.49
C LEU A 136 13.16 -15.54 2.77
N VAL A 137 12.43 -14.84 1.91
CA VAL A 137 11.97 -13.48 2.15
C VAL A 137 10.60 -13.56 2.80
N VAL A 138 10.49 -13.03 4.02
CA VAL A 138 9.23 -12.96 4.79
C VAL A 138 8.74 -11.51 4.76
N GLN A 139 7.43 -11.35 4.61
CA GLN A 139 6.70 -10.09 4.77
C GLN A 139 5.59 -10.25 5.79
#